data_AF-A0A496UZS4-F1
#
_entry.id   AF-A0A496UZS4-F1
#
_cell.length_a   1.000
_cell.length_b   1.000
_cell.length_c   1.000
_cell.angle_alpha   90.00
_cell.angle_beta   90.00
_cell.angle_gamma   90.00
#
_symmetry.space_group_name_H-M   'P 1'
#
loop_
_entity.id
_entity.type
_entity.pdbx_description
1 polymer ?
#
loop_
_entity_poly.entity_id
_entity_poly.type
_entity_poly.pdbx_seq_one_letter_code
_entity_poly.pdbx_strand_id
1 'polypeptide(L)'
;MSLRHRIFSTNPFIPQIRCTLTIMPILLQFIIGFLLGALMGYVAWRVKALSVSGAWAATVVGGLIFGLGGLSWAMLLLTFFISSSALSHTFSRRKANLSEKFAKGSQRDWAQVFANGGLGALLVIVHVFFPEQLWPWLAYAGAMATVNADTWATELGVLSKKLPRLITTGQVVDRGTSGGVTLLGTLATLAGAALIALVTGLFTPPVALSLFVISLAGLAGSLLDSLLGATLQAIYECLHCATETERHPQHTCGRETLLAHGWWWLNNDLVNFFSSIFGAVVAVGLWALFFPI
;
A
#
# COMPACT_ATOMS: atom_id res chain seq x y z
N MET A 1 -53.35 -14.62 -6.46
CA MET A 1 -53.42 -13.58 -5.42
C MET A 1 -52.12 -13.65 -4.62
N SER A 2 -51.37 -12.54 -4.58
CA SER A 2 -49.95 -12.40 -4.19
C SER A 2 -49.61 -12.86 -2.76
N LEU A 3 -48.49 -13.58 -2.61
CA LEU A 3 -47.73 -13.71 -1.36
C LEU A 3 -46.26 -13.33 -1.64
N ARG A 4 -46.03 -12.07 -2.01
CA ARG A 4 -44.76 -11.38 -1.79
C ARG A 4 -44.99 -10.32 -0.73
N HIS A 5 -44.35 -10.46 0.43
CA HIS A 5 -43.81 -9.36 1.26
C HIS A 5 -43.53 -9.87 2.69
N ARG A 6 -42.25 -10.13 2.99
CA ARG A 6 -41.56 -9.77 4.24
C ARG A 6 -40.16 -10.38 4.23
N ILE A 7 -39.27 -9.78 3.43
CA ILE A 7 -37.82 -9.86 3.66
C ILE A 7 -37.31 -8.43 3.51
N PHE A 8 -37.38 -7.68 4.60
CA PHE A 8 -36.52 -6.53 4.87
C PHE A 8 -36.17 -6.63 6.36
N SER A 9 -35.36 -7.65 6.67
CA SER A 9 -34.64 -7.70 7.94
C SER A 9 -33.45 -6.77 7.79
N THR A 10 -33.51 -5.64 8.49
CA THR A 10 -32.43 -4.68 8.68
C THR A 10 -31.13 -5.40 9.02
N ASN A 11 -30.10 -5.25 8.18
CA ASN A 11 -28.77 -5.77 8.40
C ASN A 11 -28.07 -4.91 9.49
N PRO A 12 -27.77 -5.45 10.69
CA PRO A 12 -27.19 -4.67 11.78
C PRO A 12 -25.66 -4.46 11.65
N PHE A 13 -25.06 -4.88 10.53
CA PHE A 13 -23.61 -5.00 10.35
C PHE A 13 -22.94 -3.90 9.52
N ILE A 14 -23.70 -2.91 9.08
CA ILE A 14 -23.14 -1.65 8.54
C ILE A 14 -23.13 -0.67 9.72
N PRO A 15 -22.03 0.05 10.03
CA PRO A 15 -22.13 1.20 10.90
C PRO A 15 -23.09 2.16 10.21
N GLN A 16 -24.35 2.14 10.64
CA GLN A 16 -25.35 3.05 10.12
C GLN A 16 -24.83 4.44 10.47
N ILE A 17 -24.31 5.12 9.45
CA ILE A 17 -24.28 6.57 9.41
C ILE A 17 -25.77 6.93 9.50
N ARG A 18 -26.28 7.06 10.73
CA ARG A 18 -27.57 7.70 10.95
C ARG A 18 -27.37 9.09 10.38
N CYS A 19 -27.92 9.28 9.20
CA CYS A 19 -28.19 10.56 8.54
C CYS A 19 -29.11 11.38 9.45
N THR A 20 -28.58 11.83 10.58
CA THR A 20 -29.09 13.01 11.26
C THR A 20 -28.34 14.15 10.60
N LEU A 21 -28.87 14.61 9.46
CA LEU A 21 -28.35 15.74 8.71
C LEU A 21 -28.29 16.96 9.62
N THR A 22 -27.12 17.22 10.16
CA THR A 22 -26.60 18.57 10.30
C THR A 22 -25.40 18.64 9.37
N ILE A 23 -25.30 19.67 8.54
CA ILE A 23 -24.13 19.88 7.65
C ILE A 23 -22.86 20.13 8.50
N MET A 24 -23.06 20.59 9.74
CA MET A 24 -22.03 20.88 10.74
C MET A 24 -21.10 19.70 11.11
N PRO A 25 -21.58 18.49 11.46
CA PRO A 25 -20.71 17.35 11.78
C PRO A 25 -19.84 16.87 10.61
N ILE A 26 -20.32 16.91 9.37
CA ILE A 26 -19.53 16.48 8.20
C ILE A 26 -18.41 17.47 7.91
N LEU A 27 -18.73 18.78 7.90
CA LEU A 27 -17.73 19.81 7.71
C LEU A 27 -16.69 19.81 8.84
N LEU A 28 -17.14 19.61 10.09
CA LEU A 28 -16.23 19.50 11.24
C LEU A 28 -15.33 18.27 11.13
N GLN A 29 -15.86 17.10 10.77
CA GLN A 29 -15.06 15.89 10.55
C GLN A 29 -14.03 16.09 9.44
N PHE A 30 -14.43 16.74 8.35
CA PHE A 30 -13.54 17.05 7.24
C PHE A 30 -12.40 17.99 7.67
N ILE A 31 -12.72 19.06 8.40
CA ILE A 31 -11.73 19.99 8.96
C ILE A 31 -10.79 19.26 9.92
N ILE A 32 -11.33 18.46 10.85
CA ILE A 32 -10.52 17.66 11.79
C ILE A 32 -9.61 16.70 11.02
N GLY A 33 -10.12 16.04 9.97
CA GLY A 33 -9.34 15.14 9.14
C GLY A 33 -8.15 15.83 8.48
N PHE A 34 -8.35 17.00 7.90
CA PHE A 34 -7.24 17.77 7.31
C PHE A 34 -6.27 18.32 8.36
N LEU A 35 -6.76 18.74 9.54
CA LEU A 35 -5.89 19.17 10.64
C LEU A 35 -5.03 18.01 11.17
N LEU A 36 -5.61 16.83 11.34
CA LEU A 36 -4.88 15.62 11.74
C LEU A 36 -3.94 15.15 10.63
N GLY A 37 -4.37 15.19 9.37
CA GLY A 37 -3.50 14.92 8.22
C GLY A 37 -2.29 15.86 8.17
N ALA A 38 -2.51 17.15 8.39
CA ALA A 38 -1.44 18.16 8.44
C ALA A 38 -0.51 17.93 9.64
N LEU A 39 -1.06 17.62 10.82
CA LEU A 39 -0.28 17.28 12.00
C LEU A 39 0.59 16.04 11.76
N MET A 40 0.01 14.98 11.20
CA MET A 40 0.72 13.74 10.90
C MET A 40 1.79 13.95 9.82
N GLY A 41 1.48 14.71 8.77
CA GLY A 41 2.44 15.10 7.73
C GLY A 41 3.61 15.88 8.29
N TYR A 42 3.33 16.86 9.17
CA TYR A 42 4.36 17.62 9.88
C TYR A 42 5.24 16.74 10.76
N VAL A 43 4.64 15.90 11.62
CA VAL A 43 5.38 14.97 12.50
C VAL A 43 6.25 14.03 11.67
N ALA A 44 5.69 13.43 10.61
CA ALA A 44 6.39 12.53 9.71
C ALA A 44 7.60 13.17 9.02
N TRP A 45 7.48 14.43 8.62
CA TRP A 45 8.60 15.21 8.09
C TRP A 45 9.68 15.47 9.16
N ARG A 46 9.27 15.86 10.38
CA ARG A 46 10.18 16.13 11.49
C ARG A 46 11.01 14.90 11.91
N VAL A 47 10.42 13.71 11.85
CA VAL A 47 11.13 12.44 12.12
C VAL A 47 11.86 11.87 10.90
N LYS A 48 11.89 12.60 9.78
CA LYS A 48 12.53 12.21 8.51
C LYS A 48 11.96 10.93 7.89
N ALA A 49 10.67 10.66 8.09
CA ALA A 49 9.93 9.59 7.39
C ALA A 49 9.41 10.06 6.03
N LEU A 50 9.08 11.34 5.92
CA LEU A 50 8.62 12.00 4.68
C LEU A 50 9.55 13.15 4.29
N SER A 51 9.66 13.38 2.99
CA SER A 51 10.18 14.65 2.47
C SER A 51 9.14 15.77 2.63
N VAL A 52 9.50 17.02 2.36
CA VAL A 52 8.54 18.15 2.40
C VAL A 52 7.39 17.93 1.42
N SER A 53 7.67 17.47 0.20
CA SER A 53 6.62 17.14 -0.78
C SER A 53 5.77 15.95 -0.31
N GLY A 54 6.41 14.96 0.33
CA GLY A 54 5.70 13.82 0.92
C GLY A 54 4.75 14.25 2.04
N ALA A 55 5.14 15.21 2.88
CA ALA A 55 4.30 15.74 3.95
C ALA A 55 3.04 16.46 3.43
N TRP A 56 3.17 17.26 2.37
CA TRP A 56 2.01 17.85 1.70
C TRP A 56 1.10 16.79 1.10
N ALA A 57 1.66 15.81 0.39
CA ALA A 57 0.89 14.70 -0.16
C ALA A 57 0.16 13.90 0.95
N ALA A 58 0.84 13.61 2.06
CA ALA A 58 0.27 12.91 3.20
C ALA A 58 -0.85 13.72 3.89
N THR A 59 -0.72 15.05 3.90
CA THR A 59 -1.79 15.94 4.39
C THR A 59 -3.05 15.80 3.54
N VAL A 60 -2.91 15.79 2.21
CA VAL A 60 -4.04 15.63 1.29
C VAL A 60 -4.62 14.23 1.37
N VAL A 61 -3.81 13.19 1.20
CA VAL A 61 -4.25 11.79 1.21
C VAL A 61 -4.83 11.40 2.57
N GLY A 62 -4.09 11.68 3.65
CA GLY A 62 -4.55 11.41 5.02
C GLY A 62 -5.76 12.24 5.42
N GLY A 63 -5.81 13.51 5.00
CA GLY A 63 -6.95 14.40 5.22
C GLY A 63 -8.22 13.89 4.55
N LEU A 64 -8.13 13.43 3.30
CA LEU A 64 -9.26 12.81 2.59
C LEU A 64 -9.71 11.50 3.25
N ILE A 65 -8.76 10.60 3.55
CA ILE A 65 -9.06 9.29 4.15
C ILE A 65 -9.70 9.45 5.53
N PHE A 66 -9.14 10.29 6.42
CA PHE A 66 -9.72 10.53 7.73
C PHE A 66 -11.01 11.36 7.63
N GLY A 67 -10.99 12.44 6.86
CA GLY A 67 -12.09 13.39 6.76
C GLY A 67 -13.36 12.81 6.15
N LEU A 68 -13.22 11.94 5.15
CA LEU A 68 -14.36 11.29 4.46
C LEU A 68 -14.67 9.89 4.99
N GLY A 69 -13.65 9.11 5.35
CA GLY A 69 -13.80 7.72 5.78
C GLY A 69 -13.92 7.54 7.29
N GLY A 70 -13.39 8.50 8.06
CA GLY A 70 -13.37 8.42 9.52
C GLY A 70 -12.26 7.52 10.06
N LEU A 71 -12.42 7.11 11.33
CA LEU A 71 -11.38 6.47 12.10
C LEU A 71 -10.96 5.10 11.53
N SER A 72 -11.89 4.27 11.06
CA SER A 72 -11.58 2.93 10.54
C SER A 72 -10.64 2.98 9.35
N TRP A 73 -10.91 3.86 8.38
CA TRP A 73 -10.07 4.08 7.21
C TRP A 73 -8.71 4.63 7.61
N ALA A 74 -8.69 5.63 8.48
CA ALA A 74 -7.44 6.20 8.98
C ALA A 74 -6.57 5.18 9.74
N MET A 75 -7.16 4.25 10.50
CA MET A 75 -6.37 3.26 11.24
C MET A 75 -5.62 2.32 10.30
N LEU A 76 -6.17 1.92 9.15
CA LEU A 76 -5.42 1.11 8.18
C LEU A 76 -4.27 1.91 7.57
N LEU A 77 -4.51 3.16 7.15
CA LEU A 77 -3.46 4.05 6.64
C LEU A 77 -2.33 4.25 7.67
N LEU A 78 -2.69 4.56 8.92
CA LEU A 78 -1.74 4.79 10.00
C LEU A 78 -0.98 3.51 10.35
N THR A 79 -1.65 2.35 10.36
CA THR A 79 -1.01 1.05 10.62
C THR A 79 0.05 0.76 9.56
N PHE A 80 -0.29 0.93 8.28
CA PHE A 80 0.68 0.84 7.18
C PHE A 80 1.83 1.85 7.40
N PHE A 81 1.50 3.13 7.50
CA PHE A 81 2.50 4.20 7.53
C PHE A 81 3.46 4.08 8.71
N ILE A 82 2.94 3.87 9.92
CA ILE A 82 3.75 3.80 11.15
C ILE A 82 4.63 2.55 11.13
N SER A 83 4.04 1.37 10.86
CA SER A 83 4.80 0.11 10.90
C SER A 83 5.86 0.05 9.80
N SER A 84 5.51 0.43 8.58
CA SER A 84 6.46 0.46 7.45
C SER A 84 7.54 1.53 7.64
N SER A 85 7.22 2.71 8.19
CA SER A 85 8.24 3.72 8.51
C SER A 85 9.18 3.25 9.62
N ALA A 86 8.66 2.59 10.66
CA ALA A 86 9.48 2.04 11.73
C ALA A 86 10.51 1.04 11.20
N LEU A 87 10.11 0.14 10.29
CA LEU A 87 11.03 -0.79 9.62
C LEU A 87 12.08 -0.05 8.77
N SER A 88 11.64 0.87 7.91
CA SER A 88 12.54 1.67 7.06
C SER A 88 13.60 2.42 7.85
N HIS A 89 13.22 3.05 8.96
CA HIS A 89 14.16 3.77 9.82
C HIS A 89 15.10 2.81 10.56
N THR A 90 14.57 1.73 11.14
CA THR A 90 15.35 0.77 11.95
C THR A 90 16.44 0.09 11.13
N PHE A 91 16.14 -0.25 9.87
CA PHE A 91 17.06 -1.00 9.01
C PHE A 91 17.80 -0.16 7.97
N SER A 92 17.57 1.15 7.93
CA SER A 92 18.25 2.12 7.02
C SER A 92 19.77 1.90 6.91
N ARG A 93 20.49 1.83 8.04
CA ARG A 93 21.96 1.64 8.07
C ARG A 93 22.42 0.32 7.47
N ARG A 94 21.67 -0.76 7.68
CA ARG A 94 22.01 -2.10 7.16
C ARG A 94 21.81 -2.20 5.65
N LYS A 95 21.02 -1.29 5.07
CA LYS A 95 20.73 -1.20 3.64
C LYS A 95 21.55 -0.13 2.91
N ALA A 96 22.47 0.55 3.59
CA ALA A 96 23.23 1.67 3.00
C ALA A 96 23.97 1.26 1.70
N ASN A 97 24.54 0.06 1.67
CA ASN A 97 25.25 -0.48 0.50
C ASN A 97 24.34 -0.87 -0.67
N LEU A 98 23.01 -0.89 -0.49
CA LEU A 98 22.04 -1.17 -1.55
C LEU A 98 21.41 0.11 -2.12
N SER A 99 21.73 1.27 -1.56
CA SER A 99 21.11 2.55 -1.93
C SER A 99 21.38 2.99 -3.37
N GLU A 100 22.44 2.47 -4.00
CA GLU A 100 22.77 2.71 -5.41
C GLU A 100 21.80 2.02 -6.38
N LYS A 101 21.20 0.89 -5.97
CA LYS A 101 20.24 0.14 -6.79
C LYS A 101 18.85 0.77 -6.79
N PHE A 102 18.48 1.48 -5.73
CA PHE A 102 17.14 2.06 -5.58
C PHE A 102 17.08 3.53 -5.98
N ALA A 103 16.00 3.93 -6.65
CA ALA A 103 15.77 5.32 -7.06
C ALA A 103 15.61 6.29 -5.86
N LYS A 104 15.00 5.80 -4.78
CA LYS A 104 14.55 6.61 -3.64
C LYS A 104 15.35 6.30 -2.37
N GLY A 105 15.45 7.30 -1.50
CA GLY A 105 16.04 7.15 -0.17
C GLY A 105 15.04 6.59 0.85
N SER A 106 15.36 6.72 2.14
CA SER A 106 14.48 6.27 3.22
C SER A 106 13.27 7.19 3.47
N GLN A 107 13.31 8.42 2.97
CA GLN A 107 12.19 9.37 3.07
C GLN A 107 11.24 9.16 1.90
N ARG A 108 9.93 9.03 2.17
CA ARG A 108 8.94 8.94 1.11
C ARG A 108 8.56 10.32 0.58
N ASP A 109 8.56 10.47 -0.74
CA ASP A 109 8.16 11.71 -1.41
C ASP A 109 6.68 11.68 -1.83
N TRP A 110 6.24 12.72 -2.55
CA TRP A 110 4.84 12.82 -2.96
C TRP A 110 4.42 11.67 -3.87
N ALA A 111 5.30 11.23 -4.78
CA ALA A 111 5.00 10.17 -5.73
C ALA A 111 4.78 8.85 -4.99
N GLN A 112 5.66 8.52 -4.02
CA GLN A 112 5.49 7.33 -3.17
C GLN A 112 4.24 7.38 -2.30
N VAL A 113 3.84 8.57 -1.82
CA VAL A 113 2.61 8.73 -1.04
C VAL A 113 1.37 8.50 -1.91
N PHE A 114 1.34 9.04 -3.13
CA PHE A 114 0.22 8.81 -4.05
C PHE A 114 0.19 7.39 -4.62
N ALA A 115 1.35 6.79 -4.91
CA ALA A 115 1.44 5.40 -5.34
C ALA A 115 0.83 4.43 -4.31
N ASN A 116 1.15 4.62 -3.04
CA ASN A 116 0.69 3.70 -1.99
C ASN A 116 -0.66 4.10 -1.36
N GLY A 117 -1.03 5.38 -1.37
CA GLY A 117 -2.21 5.90 -0.68
C GLY A 117 -3.28 6.52 -1.58
N GLY A 118 -2.94 6.85 -2.82
CA GLY A 118 -3.84 7.55 -3.75
C GLY A 118 -5.07 6.72 -4.12
N LEU A 119 -4.92 5.40 -4.32
CA LEU A 119 -6.05 4.50 -4.51
C LEU A 119 -6.99 4.52 -3.31
N GLY A 120 -6.45 4.57 -2.08
CA GLY A 120 -7.27 4.68 -0.87
C GLY A 120 -8.03 6.00 -0.78
N ALA A 121 -7.40 7.11 -1.17
CA ALA A 121 -8.07 8.41 -1.27
C ALA A 121 -9.19 8.41 -2.33
N LEU A 122 -9.01 7.68 -3.45
CA LEU A 122 -10.08 7.51 -4.43
C LEU A 122 -11.22 6.64 -3.88
N LEU A 123 -10.89 5.51 -3.24
CA LEU A 123 -11.88 4.57 -2.70
C LEU A 123 -12.72 5.18 -1.58
N VAL A 124 -12.15 6.04 -0.74
CA VAL A 124 -12.93 6.74 0.28
C VAL A 124 -13.89 7.76 -0.36
N ILE A 125 -13.50 8.43 -1.44
CA ILE A 125 -14.40 9.31 -2.19
C ILE A 125 -15.54 8.49 -2.80
N VAL A 126 -15.23 7.33 -3.40
CA VAL A 126 -16.26 6.42 -3.92
C VAL A 126 -17.21 5.97 -2.81
N HIS A 127 -16.69 5.64 -1.62
CA HIS A 127 -17.51 5.25 -0.48
C HIS A 127 -18.51 6.34 -0.05
N VAL A 128 -18.17 7.62 -0.17
CA VAL A 128 -19.11 8.73 0.12
C VAL A 128 -20.33 8.69 -0.80
N PHE A 129 -20.15 8.31 -2.07
CA PHE A 129 -21.26 8.19 -3.02
C PHE A 129 -22.02 6.86 -2.90
N PHE A 130 -21.39 5.83 -2.34
CA PHE A 130 -21.96 4.49 -2.17
C PHE A 130 -21.77 3.98 -0.72
N PRO A 131 -22.36 4.62 0.29
CA PRO A 131 -22.08 4.33 1.71
C PRO A 131 -22.59 2.96 2.16
N GLU A 132 -23.65 2.46 1.53
CA GLU A 132 -24.23 1.14 1.82
C GLU A 132 -23.41 -0.02 1.21
N GLN A 133 -22.46 0.28 0.33
CA GLN A 133 -21.65 -0.71 -0.35
C GLN A 133 -20.37 -1.02 0.43
N LEU A 134 -20.13 -2.30 0.72
CA LEU A 134 -18.96 -2.74 1.47
C LEU A 134 -17.69 -2.85 0.60
N TRP A 135 -17.84 -3.00 -0.71
CA TRP A 135 -16.70 -3.25 -1.61
C TRP A 135 -15.64 -2.14 -1.63
N PRO A 136 -15.94 -0.82 -1.51
CA PRO A 136 -14.90 0.21 -1.47
C PRO A 136 -14.00 0.06 -0.23
N TRP A 137 -14.59 -0.34 0.90
CA TRP A 137 -13.86 -0.63 2.13
C TRP A 137 -12.97 -1.88 1.99
N LEU A 138 -13.50 -2.96 1.41
CA LEU A 138 -12.73 -4.19 1.18
C LEU A 138 -11.59 -3.97 0.17
N ALA A 139 -11.86 -3.23 -0.90
CA ALA A 139 -10.86 -2.79 -1.87
C ALA A 139 -9.76 -1.97 -1.18
N TYR A 140 -10.13 -1.07 -0.28
CA TYR A 140 -9.19 -0.25 0.46
C TYR A 140 -8.32 -1.09 1.40
N ALA A 141 -8.93 -2.01 2.15
CA ALA A 141 -8.20 -2.94 3.02
C ALA A 141 -7.23 -3.82 2.23
N GLY A 142 -7.65 -4.33 1.06
CA GLY A 142 -6.79 -5.09 0.14
C GLY A 142 -5.61 -4.27 -0.37
N ALA A 143 -5.85 -3.05 -0.83
CA ALA A 143 -4.80 -2.13 -1.28
C ALA A 143 -3.79 -1.82 -0.16
N MET A 144 -4.27 -1.49 1.05
CA MET A 144 -3.42 -1.23 2.21
C MET A 144 -2.62 -2.47 2.64
N ALA A 145 -3.23 -3.65 2.55
CA ALA A 145 -2.54 -4.91 2.83
C ALA A 145 -1.42 -5.17 1.82
N THR A 146 -1.65 -4.91 0.54
CA THR A 146 -0.62 -5.04 -0.50
C THR A 146 0.55 -4.11 -0.27
N VAL A 147 0.31 -2.81 -0.11
CA VAL A 147 1.41 -1.85 0.04
C VAL A 147 2.20 -2.06 1.34
N ASN A 148 1.54 -2.52 2.42
CA ASN A 148 2.23 -2.86 3.66
C ASN A 148 3.03 -4.16 3.53
N ALA A 149 2.45 -5.19 2.91
CA ALA A 149 3.11 -6.47 2.67
C ALA A 149 4.37 -6.30 1.79
N ASP A 150 4.26 -5.53 0.72
CA ASP A 150 5.37 -5.23 -0.17
C ASP A 150 6.47 -4.42 0.53
N THR A 151 6.08 -3.38 1.28
CA THR A 151 7.06 -2.59 2.04
C THR A 151 7.79 -3.45 3.08
N TRP A 152 7.09 -4.34 3.78
CA TRP A 152 7.74 -5.25 4.72
C TRP A 152 8.68 -6.24 4.02
N ALA A 153 8.29 -6.73 2.85
CA ALA A 153 9.09 -7.64 2.03
C ALA A 153 10.40 -6.98 1.56
N THR A 154 10.33 -5.75 1.07
CA THR A 154 11.50 -5.00 0.60
C THR A 154 12.39 -4.53 1.75
N GLU A 155 11.81 -4.19 2.91
CA GLU A 155 12.54 -3.77 4.11
C GLU A 155 13.27 -4.92 4.81
N LEU A 156 12.61 -6.08 4.97
CA LEU A 156 13.16 -7.22 5.70
C LEU A 156 13.81 -8.26 4.79
N GLY A 157 13.31 -8.44 3.57
CA GLY A 157 13.80 -9.45 2.62
C GLY A 157 15.25 -9.22 2.20
N VAL A 158 15.67 -7.96 2.03
CA VAL A 158 17.07 -7.62 1.71
C VAL A 158 18.06 -8.00 2.83
N LEU A 159 17.57 -8.22 4.05
CA LEU A 159 18.38 -8.66 5.19
C LEU A 159 18.54 -10.19 5.24
N SER A 160 17.95 -10.92 4.29
CA SER A 160 18.05 -12.38 4.21
C SER A 160 19.50 -12.84 4.08
N LYS A 161 19.89 -13.85 4.87
CA LYS A 161 21.21 -14.50 4.76
C LYS A 161 21.40 -15.21 3.41
N LYS A 162 20.32 -15.72 2.81
CA LYS A 162 20.32 -16.36 1.48
C LYS A 162 20.07 -15.31 0.41
N LEU A 163 20.75 -15.45 -0.73
CA LEU A 163 20.50 -14.61 -1.90
C LEU A 163 19.06 -14.80 -2.43
N PRO A 164 18.44 -13.75 -2.95
CA PRO A 164 17.12 -13.82 -3.56
C PRO A 164 17.13 -14.72 -4.80
N ARG A 165 15.93 -15.20 -5.16
CA ARG A 165 15.67 -15.87 -6.42
C ARG A 165 14.66 -15.07 -7.21
N LEU A 166 14.87 -14.93 -8.52
CA LEU A 166 13.93 -14.25 -9.39
C LEU A 166 12.58 -14.98 -9.40
N ILE A 167 11.47 -14.28 -9.21
CA ILE A 167 10.14 -14.90 -9.12
C ILE A 167 9.73 -15.65 -10.40
N THR A 168 10.25 -15.24 -11.56
CA THR A 168 9.93 -15.80 -12.87
C THR A 168 10.72 -17.08 -13.17
N THR A 169 12.04 -17.08 -12.95
CA THR A 169 12.94 -18.16 -13.37
C THR A 169 13.49 -19.00 -12.21
N GLY A 170 13.37 -18.52 -10.97
CA GLY A 170 13.98 -19.14 -9.79
C GLY A 170 15.52 -19.02 -9.74
N GLN A 171 16.15 -18.34 -10.70
CA GLN A 171 17.58 -18.11 -10.73
C GLN A 171 18.02 -17.24 -9.55
N VAL A 172 19.21 -17.52 -9.00
CA VAL A 172 19.77 -16.73 -7.91
C VAL A 172 20.26 -15.40 -8.45
N VAL A 173 19.84 -14.31 -7.80
CA VAL A 173 20.20 -12.94 -8.20
C VAL A 173 20.75 -12.15 -7.01
N ASP A 174 21.30 -10.99 -7.29
CA ASP A 174 21.83 -10.13 -6.26
C ASP A 174 20.74 -9.54 -5.36
N ARG A 175 21.13 -9.13 -4.15
CA ARG A 175 20.25 -8.37 -3.27
C ARG A 175 19.88 -7.03 -3.93
N GLY A 176 18.61 -6.66 -3.81
CA GLY A 176 18.07 -5.44 -4.39
C GLY A 176 17.69 -5.54 -5.86
N THR A 177 17.83 -6.70 -6.50
CA THR A 177 17.28 -6.92 -7.85
C THR A 177 15.75 -6.96 -7.78
N SER A 178 15.09 -6.16 -8.62
CA SER A 178 13.63 -6.09 -8.71
C SER A 178 13.04 -7.45 -9.09
N GLY A 179 12.01 -7.88 -8.36
CA GLY A 179 11.42 -9.22 -8.48
C GLY A 179 12.23 -10.38 -7.87
N GLY A 180 13.33 -10.08 -7.18
CA GLY A 180 14.06 -11.05 -6.37
C GLY A 180 13.36 -11.34 -5.04
N VAL A 181 12.90 -12.58 -4.84
CA VAL A 181 12.21 -13.02 -3.63
C VAL A 181 13.09 -13.87 -2.72
N THR A 182 12.92 -13.72 -1.41
CA THR A 182 13.58 -14.54 -0.38
C THR A 182 12.54 -15.12 0.56
N LEU A 183 12.85 -16.23 1.24
CA LEU A 183 11.95 -16.78 2.26
C LEU A 183 11.65 -15.76 3.38
N LEU A 184 12.66 -15.00 3.82
CA LEU A 184 12.46 -13.94 4.82
C LEU A 184 11.53 -12.85 4.29
N GLY A 185 11.69 -12.45 3.03
CA GLY A 185 10.81 -11.51 2.35
C GLY A 185 9.37 -12.03 2.29
N THR A 186 9.16 -13.27 1.86
CA THR A 186 7.81 -13.88 1.79
C THR A 186 7.13 -13.97 3.17
N LEU A 187 7.88 -14.33 4.22
CA LEU A 187 7.34 -14.32 5.59
C LEU A 187 6.99 -12.89 6.05
N ALA A 188 7.80 -11.90 5.68
CA ALA A 188 7.53 -10.50 5.94
C ALA A 188 6.29 -10.01 5.17
N THR A 189 6.10 -10.43 3.91
CA THR A 189 4.90 -10.19 3.11
C THR A 189 3.65 -10.67 3.85
N LEU A 190 3.67 -11.93 4.30
CA LEU A 190 2.55 -12.52 5.04
C LEU A 190 2.28 -11.78 6.35
N ALA A 191 3.32 -11.44 7.12
CA ALA A 191 3.17 -10.73 8.39
C ALA A 191 2.62 -9.30 8.19
N GLY A 192 3.12 -8.59 7.17
CA GLY A 192 2.65 -7.24 6.83
C GLY A 192 1.20 -7.24 6.35
N ALA A 193 0.80 -8.21 5.52
CA ALA A 193 -0.59 -8.36 5.09
C ALA A 193 -1.51 -8.72 6.26
N ALA A 194 -1.09 -9.66 7.11
CA ALA A 194 -1.85 -10.11 8.28
C ALA A 194 -2.06 -9.00 9.32
N LEU A 195 -1.09 -8.09 9.49
CA LEU A 195 -1.24 -6.93 10.36
C LEU A 195 -2.40 -6.04 9.91
N ILE A 196 -2.47 -5.72 8.62
CA ILE A 196 -3.58 -4.93 8.06
C ILE A 196 -4.89 -5.70 8.18
N ALA A 197 -4.88 -6.99 7.86
CA ALA A 197 -6.05 -7.85 7.95
C ALA A 197 -6.62 -7.94 9.39
N LEU A 198 -5.76 -7.94 10.41
CA LEU A 198 -6.15 -7.93 11.81
C LEU A 198 -6.88 -6.63 12.19
N VAL A 199 -6.34 -5.48 11.78
CA VAL A 199 -6.98 -4.19 12.02
C VAL A 199 -8.30 -4.08 11.26
N THR A 200 -8.38 -4.59 10.03
CA THR A 200 -9.64 -4.68 9.27
C THR A 200 -10.68 -5.54 10.01
N GLY A 201 -10.26 -6.67 10.59
CA GLY A 201 -11.15 -7.55 11.36
C GLY A 201 -11.85 -6.87 12.54
N LEU A 202 -11.26 -5.80 13.11
CA LEU A 202 -11.90 -5.00 14.18
C LEU A 202 -13.17 -4.28 13.70
N PHE A 203 -13.28 -4.01 12.40
CA PHE A 203 -14.39 -3.28 11.79
C PHE A 203 -15.26 -4.15 10.87
N THR A 204 -14.81 -5.35 10.52
CA THR A 204 -15.48 -6.22 9.56
C THR A 204 -15.51 -7.65 10.07
N PRO A 205 -16.51 -8.03 10.87
CA PRO A 205 -16.73 -9.43 11.22
C PRO A 205 -17.27 -10.22 10.00
N PRO A 206 -17.02 -11.54 9.90
CA PRO A 206 -16.25 -12.36 10.84
C PRO A 206 -14.74 -12.11 10.75
N VAL A 207 -14.07 -11.95 11.90
CA VAL A 207 -12.62 -11.63 11.98
C VAL A 207 -11.77 -12.66 11.24
N ALA A 208 -12.08 -13.95 11.37
CA ALA A 208 -11.34 -15.01 10.70
C ALA A 208 -11.40 -14.92 9.17
N LEU A 209 -12.55 -14.51 8.62
CA LEU A 209 -12.69 -14.33 7.17
C LEU A 209 -11.92 -13.08 6.71
N SER A 210 -12.04 -11.97 7.42
CA SER A 210 -11.28 -10.74 7.13
C SER A 210 -9.78 -10.99 7.18
N LEU A 211 -9.31 -11.75 8.19
CA LEU A 211 -7.91 -12.20 8.28
C LEU A 211 -7.50 -12.99 7.03
N PHE A 212 -8.29 -13.99 6.63
CA PHE A 212 -7.99 -14.83 5.48
C PHE A 212 -7.99 -14.03 4.16
N VAL A 213 -9.07 -13.32 3.86
CA VAL A 213 -9.28 -12.60 2.60
C VAL A 213 -8.25 -11.48 2.42
N ILE A 214 -8.07 -10.63 3.43
CA ILE A 214 -7.19 -9.46 3.31
C ILE A 214 -5.72 -9.88 3.34
N SER A 215 -5.35 -10.92 4.09
CA SER A 215 -3.96 -11.45 4.05
C SER A 215 -3.63 -12.03 2.68
N LEU A 216 -4.56 -12.79 2.08
CA LEU A 216 -4.35 -13.38 0.76
C LEU A 216 -4.31 -12.32 -0.34
N ALA A 217 -5.15 -11.28 -0.24
CA ALA A 217 -5.11 -10.12 -1.14
C ALA A 217 -3.78 -9.36 -1.05
N GLY A 218 -3.29 -9.11 0.18
CA GLY A 218 -2.00 -8.46 0.39
C GLY A 218 -0.83 -9.27 -0.17
N LEU A 219 -0.82 -10.59 0.08
CA LEU A 219 0.16 -11.52 -0.50
C LEU A 219 0.11 -11.50 -2.03
N ALA A 220 -1.08 -11.64 -2.62
CA ALA A 220 -1.26 -11.67 -4.07
C ALA A 220 -0.78 -10.37 -4.74
N GLY A 221 -1.11 -9.22 -4.15
CA GLY A 221 -0.63 -7.92 -4.61
C GLY A 221 0.89 -7.78 -4.56
N SER A 222 1.54 -8.18 -3.46
CA SER A 222 3.01 -8.09 -3.34
C SER A 222 3.73 -9.11 -4.25
N LEU A 223 3.13 -10.27 -4.52
CA LEU A 223 3.67 -11.20 -5.51
C LEU A 223 3.52 -10.66 -6.94
N LEU A 224 2.42 -9.96 -7.25
CA LEU A 224 2.28 -9.26 -8.52
C LEU A 224 3.34 -8.15 -8.65
N ASP A 225 3.62 -7.43 -7.56
CA ASP A 225 4.68 -6.43 -7.53
C ASP A 225 6.03 -7.00 -7.95
N SER A 226 6.43 -8.10 -7.31
CA SER A 226 7.65 -8.83 -7.67
C SER A 226 7.63 -9.33 -9.12
N LEU A 227 6.47 -9.77 -9.63
CA LEU A 227 6.33 -10.23 -11.01
C LEU A 227 6.50 -9.08 -12.00
N LEU A 228 5.85 -7.94 -11.77
CA LEU A 228 5.96 -6.73 -12.59
C LEU A 228 7.38 -6.17 -12.52
N GLY A 229 8.00 -6.17 -11.34
CA GLY A 229 9.39 -5.82 -11.11
C GLY A 229 10.37 -6.66 -11.93
N ALA A 230 10.14 -7.97 -12.02
CA ALA A 230 10.99 -8.89 -12.79
C ALA A 230 10.78 -8.82 -14.32
N THR A 231 9.68 -8.23 -14.80
CA THR A 231 9.25 -8.37 -16.21
C THR A 231 9.05 -7.06 -16.94
N LEU A 232 8.33 -6.11 -16.34
CA LEU A 232 7.86 -4.90 -17.01
C LEU A 232 8.48 -3.62 -16.46
N GLN A 233 8.94 -3.61 -15.20
CA GLN A 233 9.51 -2.43 -14.56
C GLN A 233 10.75 -1.93 -15.31
N ALA A 234 10.84 -0.61 -15.49
CA ALA A 234 12.03 0.04 -16.02
C ALA A 234 13.23 -0.19 -15.11
N ILE A 235 14.24 -0.87 -15.63
CA ILE A 235 15.56 -1.00 -15.01
C ILE A 235 16.58 -0.38 -15.95
N TYR A 236 17.49 0.39 -15.37
CA TYR A 236 18.52 1.11 -16.07
C TYR A 236 19.90 0.55 -15.71
N GLU A 237 20.87 0.74 -16.58
CA GLU A 237 22.27 0.37 -16.35
C GLU A 237 23.17 1.60 -16.36
N CYS A 238 24.08 1.68 -15.40
CA CYS A 238 25.17 2.63 -15.45
C CYS A 238 26.41 1.98 -16.07
N LEU A 239 26.73 2.32 -17.32
CA LEU A 239 27.88 1.75 -18.04
C LEU A 239 29.24 2.03 -17.37
N HIS A 240 29.32 3.08 -16.54
CA HIS A 240 30.55 3.39 -15.81
C HIS A 240 30.74 2.50 -14.58
N CYS A 241 29.66 2.18 -13.87
CA CYS A 241 29.69 1.34 -12.68
C CYS A 241 29.39 -0.13 -12.98
N ALA A 242 29.02 -0.46 -14.22
CA ALA A 242 28.59 -1.79 -14.67
C ALA A 242 27.55 -2.41 -13.71
N THR A 243 26.55 -1.62 -13.32
CA THR A 243 25.55 -2.00 -12.31
C THR A 243 24.16 -1.56 -12.75
N GLU A 244 23.17 -2.43 -12.53
CA GLU A 244 21.75 -2.14 -12.72
C GLU A 244 21.19 -1.30 -11.57
N THR A 245 20.28 -0.38 -11.89
CA THR A 245 19.67 0.56 -10.97
C THR A 245 18.28 0.99 -11.44
N GLU A 246 17.43 1.33 -10.49
CA GLU A 246 16.14 2.00 -10.76
C GLU A 246 16.31 3.52 -10.94
N ARG A 247 17.50 4.07 -10.68
CA ARG A 247 17.79 5.51 -10.79
C ARG A 247 17.86 5.95 -12.24
N HIS A 248 17.14 7.02 -12.56
CA HIS A 248 17.17 7.71 -13.84
C HIS A 248 16.90 9.21 -13.62
N PRO A 249 17.53 10.14 -14.37
CA PRO A 249 18.45 9.93 -15.49
C PRO A 249 19.92 9.69 -15.11
N GLN A 250 20.27 9.84 -13.83
CA GLN A 250 21.66 9.75 -13.36
C GLN A 250 21.83 8.74 -12.24
N HIS A 251 22.95 8.02 -12.29
CA HIS A 251 23.41 7.12 -11.23
C HIS A 251 24.05 7.91 -10.08
N THR A 252 24.32 7.26 -8.94
CA THR A 252 24.99 7.87 -7.78
C THR A 252 26.41 8.39 -8.09
N CYS A 253 27.06 7.85 -9.12
CA CYS A 253 28.36 8.33 -9.61
C CYS A 253 28.26 9.60 -10.48
N GLY A 254 27.06 10.13 -10.73
CA GLY A 254 26.81 11.33 -11.53
C GLY A 254 26.78 11.11 -13.05
N ARG A 255 27.00 9.87 -13.52
CA ARG A 255 26.87 9.52 -14.94
C ARG A 255 25.42 9.18 -15.31
N GLU A 256 25.09 9.35 -16.58
CA GLU A 256 23.80 8.97 -17.14
C GLU A 256 23.59 7.45 -17.09
N THR A 257 22.31 7.07 -16.96
CA THR A 257 21.85 5.69 -16.95
C THR A 257 21.03 5.41 -18.21
N LEU A 258 21.26 4.27 -18.84
CA LEU A 258 20.53 3.85 -20.05
C LEU A 258 19.50 2.78 -19.71
N LEU A 259 18.34 2.80 -20.37
CA LEU A 259 17.30 1.78 -20.14
C LEU A 259 17.85 0.41 -20.58
N ALA A 260 17.95 -0.52 -19.64
CA ALA A 260 18.41 -1.88 -19.90
C ALA A 260 17.24 -2.78 -20.34
N HIS A 261 16.13 -2.72 -19.59
CA HIS A 261 14.91 -3.47 -19.90
C HIS A 261 13.67 -2.86 -19.22
N GLY A 262 12.50 -3.41 -19.58
CA GLY A 262 11.20 -2.93 -19.10
C GLY A 262 10.65 -1.75 -19.90
N TRP A 263 9.55 -1.18 -19.43
CA TRP A 263 8.90 -0.04 -20.06
C TRP A 263 9.34 1.26 -19.40
N TRP A 264 9.94 2.17 -20.17
CA TRP A 264 10.52 3.43 -19.68
C TRP A 264 9.60 4.27 -18.76
N TRP A 265 8.29 4.17 -18.93
CA TRP A 265 7.30 4.89 -18.13
C TRP A 265 6.90 4.16 -16.85
N LEU A 266 7.14 2.84 -16.74
CA LEU A 266 6.72 2.00 -15.61
C LEU A 266 7.85 1.90 -14.57
N ASN A 267 7.91 2.87 -13.66
CA ASN A 267 8.83 2.86 -12.52
C ASN A 267 8.24 2.09 -11.31
N ASN A 268 9.04 1.94 -10.25
CA ASN A 268 8.63 1.27 -9.02
C ASN A 268 7.35 1.87 -8.40
N ASP A 269 7.21 3.21 -8.39
CA ASP A 269 6.01 3.85 -7.83
C ASP A 269 4.73 3.44 -8.57
N LEU A 270 4.78 3.29 -9.89
CA LEU A 270 3.65 2.80 -10.67
C LEU A 270 3.43 1.29 -10.52
N VAL A 271 4.50 0.51 -10.38
CA VAL A 271 4.40 -0.93 -10.07
C VAL A 271 3.63 -1.11 -8.75
N ASN A 272 4.04 -0.44 -7.67
CA ASN A 272 3.32 -0.44 -6.40
C ASN A 272 1.85 -0.04 -6.54
N PHE A 273 1.57 1.01 -7.34
CA PHE A 273 0.20 1.46 -7.59
C PHE A 273 -0.65 0.37 -8.26
N PHE A 274 -0.18 -0.25 -9.34
CA PHE A 274 -0.90 -1.33 -10.03
C PHE A 274 -1.04 -2.59 -9.17
N SER A 275 0.00 -2.94 -8.41
CA SER A 275 -0.03 -4.01 -7.42
C SER A 275 -1.13 -3.78 -6.38
N SER A 276 -1.27 -2.55 -5.88
CA SER A 276 -2.31 -2.18 -4.91
C SER A 276 -3.73 -2.28 -5.50
N ILE A 277 -3.92 -1.92 -6.77
CA ILE A 277 -5.19 -2.12 -7.49
C ILE A 277 -5.52 -3.61 -7.57
N PHE A 278 -4.54 -4.45 -7.92
CA PHE A 278 -4.75 -5.88 -7.98
C PHE A 278 -5.13 -6.46 -6.61
N GLY A 279 -4.42 -6.07 -5.55
CA GLY A 279 -4.79 -6.44 -4.18
C GLY A 279 -6.21 -6.03 -3.79
N ALA A 280 -6.62 -4.81 -4.18
CA ALA A 280 -7.99 -4.34 -3.97
C ALA A 280 -9.03 -5.22 -4.67
N VAL A 281 -8.80 -5.57 -5.94
CA VAL A 281 -9.69 -6.44 -6.72
C VAL A 281 -9.73 -7.85 -6.13
N VAL A 282 -8.59 -8.41 -5.73
CA VAL A 282 -8.52 -9.73 -5.10
C VAL A 282 -9.29 -9.75 -3.78
N ALA A 283 -9.17 -8.70 -2.95
CA ALA A 283 -9.92 -8.62 -1.69
C ALA A 283 -11.44 -8.63 -1.91
N VAL A 284 -11.94 -7.82 -2.85
CA VAL A 284 -13.36 -7.78 -3.20
C VAL A 284 -13.81 -9.12 -3.79
N GLY A 285 -13.06 -9.67 -4.74
CA GLY A 285 -13.39 -10.92 -5.42
C GLY A 285 -13.42 -12.12 -4.47
N LEU A 286 -12.43 -12.23 -3.58
CA LEU A 286 -12.40 -13.30 -2.57
C LEU A 286 -13.55 -13.16 -1.56
N TRP A 287 -13.87 -11.94 -1.12
CA TRP A 287 -15.00 -11.72 -0.22
C TRP A 287 -16.33 -12.12 -0.87
N ALA A 288 -16.49 -11.82 -2.16
CA ALA A 288 -17.69 -12.15 -2.94
C ALA A 288 -18.01 -13.66 -2.99
N LEU A 289 -16.99 -14.52 -2.81
CA LEU A 289 -17.18 -15.97 -2.75
C LEU A 289 -17.92 -16.43 -1.49
N PHE A 290 -17.89 -15.64 -0.42
CA PHE A 290 -18.53 -15.96 0.86
C PHE A 290 -19.80 -15.16 1.09
N PHE A 291 -19.83 -13.90 0.65
CA PHE A 291 -20.98 -13.01 0.77
C PHE A 291 -21.22 -12.29 -0.56
N PRO A 292 -22.44 -12.37 -1.14
CA PRO A 292 -22.75 -11.61 -2.34
C PRO A 292 -22.64 -10.10 -2.05
N ILE A 293 -21.99 -9.40 -2.98
CA ILE A 293 -21.71 -7.95 -2.95
C ILE A 293 -22.72 -7.25 -3.86
#